data_AF-A0A820FHU0-F1
#
_entry.id   AF-A0A820FHU0-F1
#
_cell.length_a   1.000
_cell.length_b   1.000
_cell.length_c   1.000
_cell.angle_alpha   90.00
_cell.angle_beta   90.00
_cell.angle_gamma   90.00
#
_symmetry.space_group_name_H-M   'P 1'
#
loop_
_entity.id
_entity.type
_entity.pdbx_description
1 polymer ?
#
loop_
_entity_poly.entity_id
_entity_poly.type
_entity_poly.pdbx_seq_one_letter_code
_entity_poly.pdbx_strand_id
1 'polypeptide(L)'
;MAFDQKINDKFQNLFSTPIPTMLQQRALYEKQLIQSIRYTLKEDNLILRRTADHMNIFYLGNRQNFEAKANEYLTKTDAYTVIIAMDGENDNQQQQLQNELNEMIESINFALKVLKSRKAIDDNITSRLLLHATNIKIPSLYFLPDVSKEDEMELLPFIISQHSVTSKIGKYLNRLLRPFADNIMKSTTFRHEADLIKKLNHYASMEHRLNSTTLFCTIKILNFNVLDIHKNMIDTVAYVLQDHPQTTNILKHISINTIKNLLQLFLYNNIFYYNDKIYTFTKGSPNAMPLTDTLSNIYIFEWQKLILKNIKQNELFG
;
A
#
# COMPACT_ATOMS: atom_id res chain seq x y z
N MET A 1 23.43 15.82 -37.18
CA MET A 1 22.61 15.69 -38.41
C MET A 1 22.77 14.33 -39.09
N ALA A 2 23.94 13.94 -39.62
CA ALA A 2 24.06 12.65 -40.34
C ALA A 2 23.99 11.37 -39.45
N PHE A 3 24.26 11.49 -38.15
CA PHE A 3 24.21 10.36 -37.21
C PHE A 3 22.80 10.12 -36.67
N ASP A 4 22.09 11.20 -36.32
CA ASP A 4 20.71 11.17 -35.82
C ASP A 4 19.75 10.58 -36.85
N GLN A 5 19.97 10.92 -38.12
CA GLN A 5 19.21 10.38 -39.24
C GLN A 5 19.48 8.88 -39.43
N LYS A 6 20.73 8.42 -39.31
CA LYS A 6 21.07 6.98 -39.34
C LYS A 6 20.45 6.19 -38.19
N ILE A 7 20.35 6.78 -36.99
CA ILE A 7 19.68 6.15 -35.85
C ILE A 7 18.18 6.05 -36.11
N ASN A 8 17.56 7.13 -36.59
CA ASN A 8 16.14 7.14 -36.91
C ASN A 8 15.82 6.15 -38.04
N ASP A 9 16.65 6.09 -39.08
CA ASP A 9 16.50 5.14 -40.19
C ASP A 9 16.67 3.69 -39.71
N LYS A 10 17.64 3.40 -38.82
CA LYS A 10 17.76 2.08 -38.20
C LYS A 10 16.57 1.75 -37.30
N PHE A 11 16.07 2.72 -36.55
CA PHE A 11 14.90 2.55 -35.68
C PHE A 11 13.67 2.24 -36.53
N GLN A 12 13.37 3.02 -37.57
CA GLN A 12 12.28 2.75 -38.51
C GLN A 12 12.46 1.43 -39.26
N ASN A 13 13.70 1.04 -39.58
CA ASN A 13 14.01 -0.27 -40.16
C ASN A 13 13.76 -1.46 -39.21
N LEU A 14 13.84 -1.25 -37.89
CA LEU A 14 13.46 -2.25 -36.89
C LEU A 14 11.94 -2.43 -36.77
N PHE A 15 11.14 -1.42 -37.13
CA PHE A 15 9.66 -1.51 -37.14
C PHE A 15 9.08 -1.91 -38.50
N SER A 16 9.91 -2.05 -39.54
CA SER A 16 9.49 -2.50 -40.88
C SER A 16 9.80 -3.97 -41.15
N THR A 17 10.37 -4.70 -40.18
CA THR A 17 10.38 -6.17 -40.23
C THR A 17 8.98 -6.67 -39.86
N PRO A 18 8.24 -7.32 -40.79
CA PRO A 18 6.95 -7.87 -40.46
C PRO A 18 7.12 -8.92 -39.36
N ILE A 19 6.27 -8.85 -38.33
CA ILE A 19 6.26 -9.82 -37.24
C ILE A 19 6.20 -11.23 -37.88
N PRO A 20 7.14 -12.14 -37.58
CA PRO A 20 7.13 -13.50 -38.14
C PRO A 20 5.73 -14.11 -38.07
N THR A 21 5.28 -14.72 -39.16
CA THR A 21 3.91 -15.25 -39.29
C THR A 21 3.53 -16.17 -38.13
N MET A 22 4.48 -16.98 -37.62
CA MET A 22 4.27 -17.81 -36.42
C MET A 22 3.88 -17.00 -35.18
N LEU A 23 4.53 -15.86 -34.93
CA LEU A 23 4.23 -15.00 -33.79
C LEU A 23 2.87 -14.32 -33.95
N GLN A 24 2.51 -13.91 -35.17
CA GLN A 24 1.18 -13.38 -35.46
C GLN A 24 0.09 -14.43 -35.24
N GLN A 25 0.27 -15.64 -35.75
CA GLN A 25 -0.66 -16.75 -35.56
C GLN A 25 -0.82 -17.12 -34.08
N ARG A 26 0.30 -17.18 -33.33
CA ARG A 26 0.27 -17.41 -31.89
C ARG A 26 -0.49 -16.30 -31.16
N ALA A 27 -0.24 -15.03 -31.47
CA ALA A 27 -0.94 -13.91 -30.86
C ALA A 27 -2.45 -13.93 -31.15
N LEU A 28 -2.85 -14.30 -32.38
CA LEU A 28 -4.26 -14.47 -32.74
C LEU A 28 -4.91 -15.62 -31.97
N TYR A 29 -4.22 -16.76 -31.87
CA TYR A 29 -4.68 -17.90 -31.08
C TYR A 29 -4.84 -17.55 -29.59
N GLU A 30 -3.84 -16.91 -28.98
CA GLU A 30 -3.89 -16.48 -27.58
C GLU A 30 -5.03 -15.47 -27.35
N LYS A 31 -5.27 -14.55 -28.29
CA LYS A 31 -6.41 -13.63 -28.24
C LYS A 31 -7.75 -14.37 -28.26
N GLN A 32 -7.92 -15.33 -29.17
CA GLN A 32 -9.14 -16.15 -29.27
C GLN A 32 -9.36 -16.97 -27.99
N LEU A 33 -8.30 -17.57 -27.45
CA LEU A 33 -8.33 -18.32 -26.21
C LEU A 33 -8.78 -17.43 -25.03
N ILE A 34 -8.19 -16.24 -24.89
CA ILE A 34 -8.59 -15.27 -23.84
C ILE A 34 -10.06 -14.86 -24.00
N GLN A 35 -10.53 -14.66 -25.23
CA GLN A 35 -11.94 -14.33 -25.49
C GLN A 35 -12.88 -15.47 -25.11
N SER A 36 -12.54 -16.72 -25.45
CA SER A 36 -13.30 -17.91 -25.06
C SER A 36 -13.36 -18.10 -23.55
N ILE A 37 -12.23 -17.91 -22.85
CA ILE A 37 -12.19 -17.95 -21.38
C ILE A 37 -13.11 -16.87 -20.79
N ARG A 38 -13.02 -15.62 -21.28
CA ARG A 38 -13.89 -14.52 -20.79
C ARG A 38 -15.38 -14.79 -21.03
N TYR A 39 -15.72 -15.38 -22.18
CA TYR A 39 -17.09 -15.76 -22.50
C TYR A 39 -17.61 -16.79 -21.50
N THR A 40 -16.86 -17.90 -21.32
CA THR A 40 -17.20 -18.99 -20.39
C THR A 40 -17.35 -18.47 -18.96
N LEU A 41 -16.40 -17.67 -18.48
CA LEU A 41 -16.49 -17.06 -17.15
C LEU A 41 -17.73 -16.19 -16.97
N LYS A 42 -18.21 -15.53 -18.03
CA LYS A 42 -19.41 -14.68 -17.97
C LYS A 42 -20.68 -15.52 -17.99
N GLU A 43 -20.78 -16.51 -18.88
CA GLU A 43 -21.95 -17.41 -18.94
C GLU A 43 -22.15 -18.18 -17.63
N ASP A 44 -21.07 -18.75 -17.10
CA ASP A 44 -21.12 -19.58 -15.89
C ASP A 44 -21.11 -18.75 -14.60
N ASN A 45 -21.14 -17.42 -14.70
CA ASN A 45 -21.08 -16.49 -13.57
C ASN A 45 -19.87 -16.77 -12.64
N LEU A 46 -18.71 -17.02 -13.26
CA LEU A 46 -17.45 -17.30 -12.60
C LEU A 46 -16.53 -16.07 -12.56
N ILE A 47 -15.57 -16.12 -11.64
CA ILE A 47 -14.49 -15.15 -11.52
C ILE A 47 -13.15 -15.88 -11.40
N LEU A 48 -12.18 -15.44 -12.20
CA LEU A 48 -10.80 -15.88 -12.15
C LEU A 48 -9.92 -14.74 -11.62
N ARG A 49 -9.16 -15.00 -10.54
CA ARG A 49 -8.25 -14.03 -9.89
C ARG A 49 -6.96 -14.70 -9.46
N ARG A 50 -5.86 -13.96 -9.45
CA ARG A 50 -4.62 -14.41 -8.80
C ARG A 50 -4.79 -14.30 -7.29
N THR A 51 -4.22 -15.23 -6.54
CA THR A 51 -4.19 -15.21 -5.07
C THR A 51 -3.24 -14.13 -4.54
N ALA A 52 -3.52 -13.66 -3.31
CA ALA A 52 -2.74 -12.61 -2.66
C ALA A 52 -1.35 -13.08 -2.18
N ASP A 53 -1.12 -14.40 -2.06
CA ASP A 53 0.11 -15.03 -1.56
C ASP A 53 1.30 -14.98 -2.55
N HIS A 54 1.10 -14.40 -3.74
CA HIS A 54 2.11 -14.28 -4.81
C HIS A 54 2.60 -15.63 -5.40
N MET A 55 2.04 -16.77 -4.99
CA MET A 55 2.49 -18.13 -5.35
C MET A 55 2.17 -18.57 -6.80
N ASN A 56 1.81 -17.62 -7.68
CA ASN A 56 1.28 -17.88 -9.02
C ASN A 56 0.05 -18.81 -9.04
N ILE A 57 -0.71 -18.85 -7.95
CA ILE A 57 -1.95 -19.61 -7.85
C ILE A 57 -3.10 -18.73 -8.33
N PHE A 58 -4.09 -19.37 -8.97
CA PHE A 58 -5.31 -18.73 -9.44
C PHE A 58 -6.52 -19.33 -8.72
N TYR A 59 -7.36 -18.45 -8.23
CA TYR A 59 -8.68 -18.75 -7.71
C TYR A 59 -9.71 -18.70 -8.84
N LEU A 60 -10.48 -19.78 -8.99
CA LEU A 60 -11.67 -19.85 -9.82
C LEU A 60 -12.87 -20.14 -8.92
N GLY A 61 -13.90 -19.31 -8.95
CA GLY A 61 -15.13 -19.56 -8.20
C GLY A 61 -16.30 -18.70 -8.64
N ASN A 62 -17.39 -18.77 -7.89
CA ASN A 62 -18.60 -18.03 -8.21
C ASN A 62 -18.41 -16.51 -8.00
N ARG A 63 -18.82 -15.72 -8.98
CA ARG A 63 -18.68 -14.26 -8.98
C ARG A 63 -19.56 -13.58 -7.94
N GLN A 64 -20.82 -14.00 -7.79
CA GLN A 64 -21.74 -13.40 -6.82
C GLN A 64 -21.24 -13.58 -5.38
N ASN A 65 -20.74 -14.77 -5.04
CA ASN A 65 -20.15 -15.04 -3.73
C ASN A 65 -18.92 -14.14 -3.49
N PHE A 66 -18.04 -14.02 -4.50
CA PHE A 66 -16.88 -13.13 -4.43
C PHE A 66 -17.29 -11.66 -4.20
N GLU A 67 -18.24 -11.15 -4.98
CA GLU A 67 -18.73 -9.78 -4.86
C GLU A 67 -19.44 -9.54 -3.52
N ALA A 68 -20.21 -10.52 -3.03
CA ALA A 68 -20.84 -10.47 -1.71
C ALA A 68 -19.80 -10.34 -0.60
N LYS A 69 -18.74 -11.16 -0.60
CA LYS A 69 -17.63 -11.08 0.37
C LYS A 69 -16.88 -9.75 0.28
N ALA A 70 -16.67 -9.24 -0.93
CA ALA A 70 -15.97 -7.97 -1.15
C ALA A 70 -16.78 -6.79 -0.58
N ASN A 71 -18.09 -6.80 -0.79
CA ASN A 71 -19.00 -5.80 -0.24
C ASN A 71 -19.14 -5.95 1.29
N GLU A 72 -19.19 -7.19 1.79
CA GLU A 72 -19.20 -7.47 3.23
C GLU A 72 -17.97 -6.84 3.91
N TYR A 73 -16.78 -7.00 3.33
CA TYR A 73 -15.54 -6.40 3.85
C TYR A 73 -15.69 -4.89 4.08
N LEU A 74 -16.20 -4.16 3.09
CA LEU A 74 -16.38 -2.70 3.18
C LEU A 74 -17.43 -2.31 4.23
N THR A 75 -18.49 -3.11 4.39
CA THR A 75 -19.57 -2.84 5.35
C THR A 75 -19.23 -3.24 6.78
N LYS A 76 -18.42 -4.29 6.96
CA LYS A 76 -18.02 -4.82 8.28
C LYS A 76 -17.04 -3.88 8.99
N THR A 77 -16.26 -3.12 8.22
CA THR A 77 -15.34 -2.13 8.76
C THR A 77 -15.97 -0.74 8.73
N ASP A 78 -16.00 -0.05 9.86
CA ASP A 78 -16.23 1.41 9.96
C ASP A 78 -15.03 2.24 9.43
N ALA A 79 -14.21 1.64 8.56
CA ALA A 79 -12.98 2.21 8.01
C ALA A 79 -13.16 3.07 6.77
N TYR A 80 -14.34 3.02 6.17
CA TYR A 80 -14.61 3.64 4.89
C TYR A 80 -15.94 4.37 4.94
N THR A 81 -15.99 5.52 4.27
CA THR A 81 -17.23 6.26 4.03
C THR A 81 -17.34 6.63 2.56
N VAL A 82 -18.55 6.56 2.03
CA VAL A 82 -18.85 7.00 0.67
C VAL A 82 -18.92 8.53 0.68
N ILE A 83 -18.19 9.17 -0.24
CA ILE A 83 -18.25 10.61 -0.46
C ILE A 83 -19.04 10.98 -1.71
N ILE A 84 -19.02 10.11 -2.74
CA ILE A 84 -19.76 10.30 -3.99
C ILE A 84 -20.31 8.96 -4.44
N ALA A 85 -21.59 8.91 -4.78
CA ALA A 85 -22.22 7.79 -5.48
C ALA A 85 -22.31 8.13 -6.97
N MET A 86 -21.78 7.26 -7.81
CA MET A 86 -21.77 7.37 -9.28
C MET A 86 -22.94 6.56 -9.84
N ASP A 87 -24.16 7.02 -9.58
CA ASP A 87 -25.35 6.36 -10.13
C ASP A 87 -25.50 6.73 -11.62
N GLY A 88 -24.85 5.95 -12.50
CA GLY A 88 -24.95 6.02 -13.97
C GLY A 88 -23.93 6.93 -14.67
N GLU A 89 -23.89 6.87 -16.01
CA GLU A 89 -23.09 7.77 -16.85
C GLU A 89 -23.76 9.15 -16.93
N ASN A 90 -23.70 9.93 -15.85
CA ASN A 90 -24.23 11.29 -15.81
C ASN A 90 -23.06 12.29 -15.81
N ASP A 91 -22.94 13.13 -16.84
CA ASP A 91 -21.84 14.09 -17.01
C ASP A 91 -21.63 14.99 -15.77
N ASN A 92 -22.71 15.28 -15.04
CA ASN A 92 -22.69 16.06 -13.80
C ASN A 92 -21.88 15.39 -12.67
N GLN A 93 -21.88 14.04 -12.58
CA GLN A 93 -21.15 13.31 -11.53
C GLN A 93 -19.65 13.26 -11.84
N GLN A 94 -19.27 13.13 -13.11
CA GLN A 94 -17.87 13.22 -13.52
C GLN A 94 -17.31 14.63 -13.26
N GLN A 95 -18.11 15.66 -13.51
CA GLN A 95 -17.73 17.03 -13.21
C GLN A 95 -17.61 17.27 -11.70
N GLN A 96 -18.53 16.74 -10.88
CA GLN A 96 -18.45 16.79 -9.42
C GLN A 96 -17.15 16.14 -8.92
N LEU A 97 -16.84 14.94 -9.40
CA LEU A 97 -15.60 14.24 -9.04
C LEU A 97 -14.35 15.02 -9.41
N GLN A 98 -14.33 15.63 -10.60
CA GLN A 98 -13.21 16.45 -11.04
C GLN A 98 -13.04 17.69 -10.18
N ASN A 99 -14.13 18.33 -9.75
CA ASN A 99 -14.10 19.48 -8.85
C ASN A 99 -13.54 19.08 -7.48
N GLU A 100 -14.03 18.00 -6.88
CA GLU A 100 -13.53 17.46 -5.60
C GLU A 100 -12.04 17.12 -5.66
N LEU A 101 -11.59 16.51 -6.76
CA LEU A 101 -10.17 16.27 -7.01
C LEU A 101 -9.35 17.55 -7.08
N ASN A 102 -9.83 18.56 -7.80
CA ASN A 102 -9.14 19.84 -7.94
C ASN A 102 -9.06 20.56 -6.59
N GLU A 103 -10.14 20.57 -5.81
CA GLU A 103 -10.17 21.17 -4.47
C GLU A 103 -9.17 20.48 -3.53
N MET A 104 -9.10 19.14 -3.53
CA MET A 104 -8.08 18.40 -2.77
C MET A 104 -6.66 18.76 -3.20
N ILE A 105 -6.41 18.84 -4.52
CA ILE A 105 -5.10 19.23 -5.06
C ILE A 105 -4.72 20.63 -4.60
N GLU A 106 -5.63 21.59 -4.70
CA GLU A 106 -5.42 22.97 -4.29
C GLU A 106 -5.17 23.08 -2.79
N SER A 107 -5.98 22.40 -1.97
CA SER A 107 -5.85 22.34 -0.52
C SER A 107 -4.50 21.77 -0.09
N ILE A 108 -4.07 20.65 -0.66
CA ILE A 108 -2.76 20.04 -0.38
C ILE A 108 -1.63 20.99 -0.82
N ASN A 109 -1.71 21.54 -2.03
CA ASN A 109 -0.70 22.47 -2.54
C ASN A 109 -0.60 23.75 -1.68
N PHE A 110 -1.73 24.26 -1.20
CA PHE A 110 -1.77 25.39 -0.27
C PHE A 110 -1.08 25.03 1.05
N ALA A 111 -1.42 23.89 1.65
CA ALA A 111 -0.78 23.44 2.89
C ALA A 111 0.74 23.27 2.74
N LEU A 112 1.21 22.71 1.62
CA LEU A 112 2.64 22.59 1.31
C LEU A 112 3.32 23.96 1.17
N LYS A 113 2.67 24.94 0.52
CA LYS A 113 3.17 26.32 0.42
C LYS A 113 3.26 27.01 1.79
N VAL A 114 2.30 26.75 2.69
CA VAL A 114 2.34 27.24 4.08
C VAL A 114 3.50 26.62 4.86
N LEU A 115 3.76 25.32 4.69
CA LEU A 115 4.93 24.69 5.31
C LEU A 115 6.25 25.28 4.79
N LYS A 116 6.33 25.58 3.48
CA LYS A 116 7.47 26.27 2.88
C LYS A 116 7.66 27.69 3.44
N SER A 117 6.60 28.50 3.52
CA SER A 117 6.72 29.89 4.01
C SER A 117 7.18 29.96 5.46
N ARG A 118 6.83 28.95 6.26
CA ARG A 118 7.31 28.77 7.64
C ARG A 118 8.71 28.15 7.74
N LYS A 119 9.39 27.91 6.62
CA LYS A 119 10.69 27.21 6.53
C LYS A 119 10.66 25.81 7.17
N ALA A 120 9.48 25.18 7.23
CA ALA A 120 9.30 23.84 7.80
C ALA A 120 9.70 22.72 6.82
N ILE A 121 9.69 23.04 5.51
CA ILE A 121 10.25 22.25 4.42
C ILE A 121 10.99 23.20 3.46
N ASP A 122 12.00 22.69 2.77
CA ASP A 122 12.75 23.47 1.78
C ASP A 122 12.10 23.48 0.38
N ASP A 123 12.69 24.23 -0.54
CA ASP A 123 12.21 24.40 -1.91
C ASP A 123 12.30 23.13 -2.76
N ASN A 124 13.31 22.30 -2.51
CA ASN A 124 13.51 21.03 -3.21
C ASN A 124 12.44 20.02 -2.79
N ILE A 125 12.14 19.93 -1.50
CA ILE A 125 11.05 19.11 -0.97
C ILE A 125 9.72 19.62 -1.52
N THR A 126 9.47 20.93 -1.44
CA THR A 126 8.20 21.51 -1.90
C THR A 126 7.94 21.23 -3.37
N SER A 127 8.91 21.50 -4.25
CA SER A 127 8.77 21.26 -5.69
C SER A 127 8.51 19.78 -6.03
N ARG A 128 9.09 18.85 -5.27
CA ARG A 128 8.84 17.41 -5.43
C ARG A 128 7.47 16.98 -4.95
N LEU A 129 6.89 17.67 -3.96
CA LEU A 129 5.61 17.31 -3.35
C LEU A 129 4.39 17.96 -4.02
N LEU A 130 4.56 19.13 -4.66
CA LEU A 130 3.46 19.82 -5.35
C LEU A 130 2.78 18.92 -6.39
N LEU A 131 1.45 19.04 -6.43
CA LEU A 131 0.55 18.26 -7.26
C LEU A 131 0.16 19.05 -8.52
N HIS A 132 0.01 18.33 -9.63
CA HIS A 132 -0.52 18.85 -10.89
C HIS A 132 -1.65 17.94 -11.34
N ALA A 133 -2.83 18.49 -11.64
CA ALA A 133 -4.03 17.72 -11.96
C ALA A 133 -3.82 16.69 -13.10
N THR A 134 -3.02 17.04 -14.11
CA THR A 134 -2.68 16.16 -15.25
C THR A 134 -1.99 14.86 -14.86
N ASN A 135 -1.37 14.81 -13.67
CA ASN A 135 -0.60 13.66 -13.18
C ASN A 135 -1.33 12.86 -12.10
N ILE A 136 -2.55 13.24 -11.73
CA ILE A 136 -3.31 12.61 -10.65
C ILE A 136 -4.34 11.64 -11.22
N LYS A 137 -4.46 10.48 -10.58
CA LYS A 137 -5.49 9.48 -10.87
C LYS A 137 -6.14 9.03 -9.58
N ILE A 138 -7.44 8.75 -9.65
CA ILE A 138 -8.15 8.13 -8.53
C ILE A 138 -7.72 6.68 -8.42
N PRO A 139 -7.23 6.25 -7.24
CA PRO A 139 -6.94 4.85 -6.97
C PRO A 139 -8.19 3.98 -7.12
N SER A 140 -8.02 2.76 -7.62
CA SER A 140 -9.10 1.76 -7.62
C SER A 140 -8.84 0.71 -6.56
N LEU A 141 -9.89 0.36 -5.81
CA LEU A 141 -9.90 -0.80 -4.93
C LEU A 141 -10.30 -2.04 -5.72
N TYR A 142 -9.59 -3.14 -5.49
CA TYR A 142 -9.99 -4.48 -5.89
C TYR A 142 -9.63 -5.45 -4.77
N PHE A 143 -10.20 -6.64 -4.82
CA PHE A 143 -9.95 -7.68 -3.83
C PHE A 143 -9.16 -8.83 -4.45
N LEU A 144 -8.24 -9.38 -3.67
CA LEU A 144 -7.53 -10.62 -3.99
C LEU A 144 -7.90 -11.70 -2.98
N PRO A 145 -8.15 -12.94 -3.43
CA PRO A 145 -8.42 -14.06 -2.53
C PRO A 145 -7.16 -14.49 -1.80
N ASP A 146 -7.30 -14.69 -0.48
CA ASP A 146 -6.35 -15.41 0.36
C ASP A 146 -6.90 -16.82 0.58
N VAL A 147 -6.14 -17.82 0.14
CA VAL A 147 -6.46 -19.25 0.22
C VAL A 147 -5.57 -19.98 1.22
N SER A 148 -4.86 -19.24 2.07
CA SER A 148 -3.99 -19.81 3.11
C SER A 148 -4.74 -20.57 4.19
N LYS A 149 -6.06 -20.39 4.32
CA LYS A 149 -6.93 -21.18 5.19
C LYS A 149 -7.64 -22.25 4.35
N GLU A 150 -7.50 -23.51 4.75
CA GLU A 150 -8.01 -24.67 4.01
C GLU A 150 -9.55 -24.65 3.82
N ASP A 151 -10.30 -24.07 4.76
CA ASP A 151 -11.77 -24.17 4.77
C ASP A 151 -12.52 -22.88 4.40
N GLU A 152 -11.86 -21.72 4.41
CA GLU A 152 -12.51 -20.44 4.13
C GLU A 152 -11.63 -19.47 3.34
N MET A 153 -12.10 -19.11 2.14
CA MET A 153 -11.48 -18.05 1.34
C MET A 153 -11.79 -16.67 1.93
N GLU A 154 -10.75 -15.93 2.31
CA GLU A 154 -10.83 -14.53 2.73
C GLU A 154 -10.50 -13.62 1.54
N LEU A 155 -11.01 -12.38 1.57
CA LEU A 155 -10.68 -11.36 0.58
C LEU A 155 -9.84 -10.26 1.22
N LEU A 156 -8.70 -9.99 0.61
CA LEU A 156 -7.81 -8.91 1.00
C LEU A 156 -8.03 -7.71 0.06
N PRO A 157 -8.31 -6.50 0.58
CA PRO A 157 -8.42 -5.31 -0.26
C PRO A 157 -7.05 -4.95 -0.83
N PHE A 158 -6.99 -4.37 -2.02
CA PHE A 158 -5.78 -3.80 -2.62
C PHE A 158 -6.14 -2.50 -3.33
N ILE A 159 -5.48 -1.41 -2.96
CA ILE A 159 -5.72 -0.08 -3.54
C ILE A 159 -4.50 0.38 -4.32
N ILE A 160 -4.62 0.50 -5.64
CA ILE A 160 -3.51 1.00 -6.47
C ILE A 160 -3.44 2.52 -6.37
N SER A 161 -2.70 3.01 -5.39
CA SER A 161 -2.50 4.45 -5.14
C SER A 161 -1.34 5.05 -5.94
N GLN A 162 -0.88 4.40 -7.00
CA GLN A 162 0.12 4.97 -7.89
C GLN A 162 -0.52 6.17 -8.59
N HIS A 163 0.03 7.37 -8.36
CA HIS A 163 -0.50 8.66 -8.86
C HIS A 163 -1.71 9.23 -8.09
N SER A 164 -2.01 8.75 -6.88
CA SER A 164 -2.97 9.42 -6.00
C SER A 164 -2.48 10.81 -5.57
N VAL A 165 -3.40 11.66 -5.10
CA VAL A 165 -3.08 12.98 -4.50
C VAL A 165 -2.12 12.88 -3.31
N THR A 166 -2.14 11.75 -2.60
CA THR A 166 -1.28 11.48 -1.44
C THR A 166 0.03 10.74 -1.80
N SER A 167 0.17 10.27 -3.05
CA SER A 167 1.25 9.35 -3.45
C SER A 167 2.66 9.93 -3.28
N LYS A 168 2.84 11.22 -3.61
CA LYS A 168 4.13 11.91 -3.47
C LYS A 168 4.52 12.11 -2.00
N ILE A 169 3.56 12.55 -1.18
CA ILE A 169 3.73 12.72 0.27
C ILE A 169 4.04 11.36 0.92
N GLY A 170 3.27 10.33 0.59
CA GLY A 170 3.49 8.97 1.09
C GLY A 170 4.89 8.45 0.77
N LYS A 171 5.35 8.58 -0.48
CA LYS A 171 6.71 8.18 -0.88
C LYS A 171 7.79 8.96 -0.14
N TYR A 172 7.61 10.27 0.04
CA TYR A 172 8.56 11.12 0.75
C TYR A 172 8.66 10.71 2.24
N LEU A 173 7.53 10.62 2.93
CA LEU A 173 7.47 10.23 4.33
C LEU A 173 8.00 8.81 4.54
N ASN A 174 7.74 7.87 3.62
CA ASN A 174 8.32 6.54 3.71
C ASN A 174 9.85 6.57 3.65
N ARG A 175 10.42 7.33 2.70
CA ARG A 175 11.88 7.48 2.60
C ARG A 175 12.49 8.12 3.85
N LEU A 176 11.74 8.99 4.50
CA LEU A 176 12.14 9.67 5.73
C LEU A 176 12.07 8.74 6.95
N LEU A 177 10.93 8.07 7.15
CA LEU A 177 10.62 7.32 8.36
C LEU A 177 11.12 5.87 8.33
N ARG A 178 11.22 5.24 7.16
CA ARG A 178 11.62 3.83 7.06
C ARG A 178 13.00 3.54 7.65
N PRO A 179 14.06 4.33 7.37
CA PRO A 179 15.36 4.09 7.97
C PRO A 179 15.36 4.25 9.50
N PHE A 180 14.58 5.19 10.03
CA PHE A 180 14.38 5.36 11.47
C PHE A 180 13.69 4.13 12.06
N ALA A 181 12.58 3.71 11.45
CA ALA A 181 11.78 2.56 11.84
C ALA A 181 12.64 1.27 11.86
N ASP A 182 13.37 0.99 10.78
CA ASP A 182 14.22 -0.19 10.66
C ASP A 182 15.33 -0.22 11.73
N ASN A 183 15.80 0.95 12.18
CA ASN A 183 16.83 1.04 13.22
C ASN A 183 16.28 0.70 14.61
N ILE A 184 15.14 1.30 15.01
CA ILE A 184 14.55 1.06 16.33
C ILE A 184 13.99 -0.37 16.47
N MET A 185 13.53 -0.96 15.37
CA MET A 185 12.93 -2.31 15.35
C MET A 185 13.94 -3.45 15.16
N LYS A 186 15.24 -3.16 15.03
CA LYS A 186 16.26 -4.16 14.70
C LYS A 186 16.28 -5.37 15.64
N SER A 187 15.98 -5.16 16.93
CA SER A 187 15.96 -6.21 17.95
C SER A 187 14.69 -7.07 17.94
N THR A 188 13.58 -6.57 17.41
CA THR A 188 12.24 -7.19 17.52
C THR A 188 11.62 -7.52 16.17
N THR A 189 12.43 -7.63 15.12
CA THR A 189 11.93 -7.93 13.77
C THR A 189 12.90 -8.86 13.07
N PHE A 190 12.38 -9.94 12.51
CA PHE A 190 13.12 -10.80 11.58
C PHE A 190 13.06 -10.20 10.18
N ARG A 191 14.21 -9.79 9.62
CA ARG A 191 14.24 -9.11 8.32
C ARG A 191 14.16 -10.07 7.13
N HIS A 192 14.69 -11.27 7.30
CA HIS A 192 14.74 -12.32 6.29
C HIS A 192 15.06 -13.66 6.96
N GLU A 193 14.90 -14.76 6.22
CA GLU A 193 15.11 -16.13 6.70
C GLU A 193 16.48 -16.33 7.37
N ALA A 194 17.56 -15.80 6.76
CA ALA A 194 18.89 -15.91 7.36
C ALA A 194 19.04 -15.15 8.70
N ASP A 195 18.30 -14.06 8.93
CA ASP A 195 18.30 -13.34 10.21
C ASP A 195 17.55 -14.14 11.28
N LEU A 196 16.42 -14.75 10.89
CA LEU A 196 15.68 -15.68 11.75
C LEU A 196 16.55 -16.86 12.18
N ILE A 197 17.17 -17.57 11.22
CA ILE A 197 18.04 -18.73 11.52
C ILE A 197 19.19 -18.32 12.44
N LYS A 198 19.81 -17.16 12.20
CA LYS A 198 20.90 -16.67 13.04
C LYS A 198 20.45 -16.40 14.47
N LYS A 199 19.32 -15.70 14.65
CA LYS A 199 18.77 -15.39 15.98
C LYS A 199 18.29 -16.64 16.70
N LEU A 200 17.67 -17.58 15.99
CA LEU A 200 17.23 -18.86 16.53
C LEU A 200 18.42 -19.73 16.97
N ASN A 201 19.47 -19.80 16.14
CA ASN A 201 20.70 -20.51 16.51
C ASN A 201 21.35 -19.89 17.75
N HIS A 202 21.40 -18.56 17.85
CA HIS A 202 21.90 -17.90 19.06
C HIS A 202 21.09 -18.29 20.30
N TYR A 203 19.76 -18.21 20.23
CA TYR A 203 18.85 -18.60 21.30
C TYR A 203 18.98 -20.09 21.69
N ALA A 204 19.19 -20.97 20.70
CA ALA A 204 19.33 -22.41 20.91
C ALA A 204 20.71 -22.81 21.44
N SER A 205 21.78 -22.36 20.78
CA SER A 205 23.14 -22.87 21.01
C SER A 205 23.97 -22.02 21.97
N MET A 206 23.78 -20.69 21.98
CA MET A 206 24.55 -19.79 22.84
C MET A 206 23.85 -19.56 24.19
N GLU A 207 22.53 -19.50 24.18
CA GLU A 207 21.74 -19.29 25.42
C GLU A 207 21.17 -20.59 26.01
N HIS A 208 21.25 -21.71 25.28
CA HIS A 208 20.71 -23.02 25.70
C HIS A 208 19.22 -22.98 26.09
N ARG A 209 18.43 -22.12 25.44
CA ARG A 209 17.01 -21.90 25.80
C ARG A 209 16.02 -22.73 24.99
N LEU A 210 16.41 -23.16 23.79
CA LEU A 210 15.57 -24.04 22.97
C LEU A 210 15.62 -25.46 23.55
N ASN A 211 14.49 -25.94 24.07
CA ASN A 211 14.36 -27.26 24.66
C ASN A 211 13.05 -27.94 24.22
N SER A 212 12.84 -29.19 24.65
CA SER A 212 11.68 -30.00 24.28
C SER A 212 10.33 -29.44 24.78
N THR A 213 10.35 -28.49 25.72
CA THR A 213 9.16 -27.80 26.23
C THR A 213 8.97 -26.40 25.64
N THR A 214 9.85 -25.95 24.74
CA THR A 214 9.71 -24.66 24.07
C THR A 214 8.47 -24.65 23.18
N LEU A 215 7.62 -23.64 23.36
CA LEU A 215 6.41 -23.44 22.56
C LEU A 215 6.68 -22.39 21.48
N PHE A 216 6.27 -22.69 20.25
CA PHE A 216 6.23 -21.73 19.16
C PHE A 216 4.84 -21.12 19.10
N CYS A 217 4.75 -19.80 19.24
CA CYS A 217 3.50 -19.06 19.20
C CYS A 217 3.53 -18.10 18.01
N THR A 218 2.40 -18.01 17.29
CA THR A 218 2.22 -17.05 16.21
C THR A 218 0.91 -16.32 16.42
N ILE A 219 0.97 -14.99 16.44
CA ILE A 219 -0.20 -14.12 16.53
C ILE A 219 -0.38 -13.47 15.16
N LYS A 220 -1.40 -13.90 14.41
CA LYS A 220 -1.76 -13.29 13.12
C LYS A 220 -2.69 -12.11 13.40
N ILE A 221 -2.26 -10.89 13.06
CA ILE A 221 -3.10 -9.70 13.15
C ILE A 221 -3.73 -9.45 11.78
N LEU A 222 -5.06 -9.53 11.71
CA LEU A 222 -5.82 -9.30 10.48
C LEU A 222 -6.24 -7.83 10.38
N ASN A 223 -6.30 -7.30 9.15
CA ASN A 223 -6.81 -5.95 8.85
C ASN A 223 -6.13 -4.82 9.64
N PHE A 224 -4.84 -5.00 9.95
CA PHE A 224 -4.09 -4.05 10.78
C PHE A 224 -4.13 -2.61 10.26
N ASN A 225 -4.09 -2.49 8.93
CA ASN A 225 -4.08 -1.23 8.21
C ASN A 225 -5.36 -0.41 8.35
N VAL A 226 -6.42 -0.93 8.99
CA VAL A 226 -7.70 -0.24 9.24
C VAL A 226 -8.11 -0.22 10.72
N LEU A 227 -7.20 -0.60 11.64
CA LEU A 227 -7.56 -0.74 13.06
C LEU A 227 -7.74 0.59 13.80
N ASP A 228 -6.98 1.62 13.43
CA ASP A 228 -6.90 2.84 14.25
C ASP A 228 -7.18 4.12 13.48
N ILE A 229 -7.73 5.10 14.19
CA ILE A 229 -8.07 6.42 13.65
C ILE A 229 -6.81 7.20 13.31
N HIS A 230 -6.91 8.05 12.28
CA HIS A 230 -5.76 8.80 11.77
C HIS A 230 -5.03 9.62 12.85
N LYS A 231 -5.77 10.19 13.80
CA LYS A 231 -5.19 10.98 14.89
C LYS A 231 -4.23 10.15 15.75
N ASN A 232 -4.67 8.98 16.20
CA ASN A 232 -3.83 8.07 16.99
C ASN A 232 -2.63 7.61 16.15
N MET A 233 -2.85 7.33 14.86
CA MET A 233 -1.76 6.97 13.94
C MET A 233 -0.64 8.02 13.92
N ILE A 234 -1.02 9.29 13.81
CA ILE A 234 -0.10 10.44 13.79
C ILE A 234 0.57 10.63 15.16
N ASP A 235 -0.20 10.55 16.24
CA ASP A 235 0.28 10.82 17.58
C ASP A 235 1.26 9.72 18.06
N THR A 236 1.02 8.45 17.72
CA THR A 236 1.96 7.36 18.01
C THR A 236 3.28 7.55 17.27
N VAL A 237 3.26 7.93 15.98
CA VAL A 237 4.52 8.24 15.27
C VAL A 237 5.25 9.38 15.96
N ALA A 238 4.55 10.46 16.31
CA ALA A 238 5.16 11.58 17.02
C ALA A 238 5.76 11.17 18.36
N TYR A 239 5.05 10.33 19.13
CA TYR A 239 5.52 9.78 20.41
C TYR A 239 6.79 8.95 20.22
N VAL A 240 6.79 7.99 19.29
CA VAL A 240 7.95 7.12 19.04
C VAL A 240 9.18 7.93 18.59
N LEU A 241 8.98 8.97 17.77
CA LEU A 241 10.04 9.90 17.36
C LEU A 241 10.62 10.70 18.53
N GLN A 242 9.80 11.06 19.52
CA GLN A 242 10.23 11.76 20.73
C GLN A 242 10.96 10.83 21.71
N ASP A 243 10.50 9.58 21.82
CA ASP A 243 11.06 8.55 22.70
C ASP A 243 12.46 8.07 22.24
N HIS A 244 12.81 8.30 20.96
CA HIS A 244 14.08 7.85 20.37
C HIS A 244 14.93 8.99 19.76
N PRO A 245 15.28 10.04 20.54
CA PRO A 245 15.91 11.26 20.01
C PRO A 245 17.28 11.01 19.35
N GLN A 246 18.02 10.01 19.83
CA GLN A 246 19.31 9.59 19.29
C GLN A 246 19.21 9.14 17.82
N THR A 247 18.10 8.49 17.45
CA THR A 247 17.84 7.98 16.09
C THR A 247 17.18 9.04 15.21
N THR A 248 16.47 10.00 15.82
CA THR A 248 15.78 11.11 15.14
C THR A 248 16.75 12.02 14.37
N ASN A 249 18.04 12.02 14.70
CA ASN A 249 19.09 12.70 13.91
C ASN A 249 19.14 12.26 12.43
N ILE A 250 18.64 11.05 12.11
CA ILE A 250 18.53 10.55 10.73
C ILE A 250 17.49 11.34 9.93
N LEU A 251 16.49 11.95 10.58
CA LEU A 251 15.39 12.68 9.95
C LEU A 251 15.76 14.08 9.45
N LYS A 252 17.05 14.48 9.56
CA LYS A 252 17.69 15.69 9.00
C LYS A 252 16.75 16.84 8.59
N HIS A 253 16.83 17.95 9.32
CA HIS A 253 16.19 19.25 9.01
C HIS A 253 14.65 19.28 8.97
N ILE A 254 13.97 18.17 9.29
CA ILE A 254 12.52 18.09 9.37
C ILE A 254 12.10 17.96 10.84
N SER A 255 11.23 18.85 11.31
CA SER A 255 10.68 18.78 12.66
C SER A 255 9.61 17.69 12.79
N ILE A 256 9.42 17.13 14.00
CA ILE A 256 8.33 16.18 14.28
C ILE A 256 6.97 16.80 13.95
N ASN A 257 6.78 18.09 14.22
CA ASN A 257 5.53 18.79 13.87
C ASN A 257 5.31 18.85 12.34
N THR A 258 6.38 19.05 11.55
CA THR A 258 6.31 18.97 10.09
C THR A 258 5.88 17.57 9.64
N ILE A 259 6.43 16.51 10.26
CA ILE A 259 6.04 15.12 9.97
C ILE A 259 4.56 14.90 10.29
N LYS A 260 4.07 15.39 11.44
CA LYS A 260 2.64 15.32 11.79
C LYS A 260 1.77 15.98 10.73
N ASN A 261 2.12 17.19 10.29
CA ASN A 261 1.36 17.91 9.26
C ASN A 261 1.34 17.14 7.92
N LEU A 262 2.48 16.59 7.50
CA LEU A 262 2.56 15.79 6.27
C LEU A 262 1.79 14.46 6.40
N LEU A 263 1.83 13.80 7.57
CA LEU A 263 1.03 12.60 7.83
C LEU A 263 -0.47 12.91 7.83
N GLN A 264 -0.87 14.07 8.34
CA GLN A 264 -2.26 14.52 8.28
C GLN A 264 -2.70 14.72 6.83
N LEU A 265 -1.89 15.39 6.00
CA LEU A 265 -2.16 15.50 4.56
C LEU A 265 -2.24 14.13 3.90
N PHE A 266 -1.38 13.20 4.29
CA PHE A 266 -1.39 11.84 3.75
C PHE A 266 -2.64 11.06 4.15
N LEU A 267 -3.00 10.98 5.43
CA LEU A 267 -4.06 10.10 5.92
C LEU A 267 -5.47 10.60 5.54
N TYR A 268 -5.72 11.90 5.69
CA TYR A 268 -7.06 12.48 5.52
C TYR A 268 -7.48 12.76 4.07
N ASN A 269 -6.58 12.62 3.09
CA ASN A 269 -6.88 12.90 1.68
C ASN A 269 -6.80 11.64 0.79
N ASN A 270 -6.90 10.45 1.39
CA ASN A 270 -6.96 9.21 0.60
C ASN A 270 -8.38 8.94 0.14
N ILE A 271 -8.62 9.07 -1.15
CA ILE A 271 -9.83 8.61 -1.80
C ILE A 271 -9.56 7.44 -2.74
N PHE A 272 -10.58 6.62 -3.01
CA PHE A 272 -10.50 5.52 -3.97
C PHE A 272 -11.87 5.19 -4.56
N TYR A 273 -11.87 4.63 -5.76
CA TYR A 273 -13.06 4.17 -6.46
C TYR A 273 -13.28 2.66 -6.24
N TYR A 274 -14.52 2.29 -5.96
CA TYR A 274 -14.99 0.90 -5.92
C TYR A 274 -16.49 0.84 -6.22
N ASN A 275 -16.90 -0.08 -7.09
CA ASN A 275 -18.31 -0.37 -7.37
C ASN A 275 -19.19 0.89 -7.53
N ASP A 276 -18.82 1.74 -8.48
CA ASP A 276 -19.52 2.99 -8.79
C ASP A 276 -19.65 3.97 -7.63
N LYS A 277 -18.72 3.92 -6.67
CA LYS A 277 -18.68 4.82 -5.53
C LYS A 277 -17.25 5.28 -5.28
N ILE A 278 -17.13 6.52 -4.82
CA ILE A 278 -15.88 7.07 -4.30
C ILE A 278 -15.94 7.00 -2.79
N TYR A 279 -14.92 6.39 -2.22
CA TYR A 279 -14.74 6.20 -0.79
C TYR A 279 -13.57 7.03 -0.29
N THR A 280 -13.62 7.39 0.99
CA THR A 280 -12.49 7.88 1.75
C THR A 280 -12.25 7.00 2.98
N PHE A 281 -11.05 7.10 3.55
CA PHE A 281 -10.70 6.43 4.80
C PHE A 281 -11.14 7.27 6.00
N THR A 282 -11.84 6.65 6.94
CA THR A 282 -12.11 7.23 8.29
C THR A 282 -11.04 6.81 9.30
N LYS A 283 -10.43 5.64 9.07
CA LYS A 283 -9.34 5.07 9.86
C LYS A 283 -8.41 4.27 8.96
N GLY A 284 -7.16 4.12 9.39
CA GLY A 284 -6.18 3.35 8.63
C GLY A 284 -5.56 4.09 7.44
N SER A 285 -5.10 3.32 6.45
CA SER A 285 -4.52 3.87 5.22
C SER A 285 -4.47 2.84 4.06
N PRO A 286 -4.23 3.27 2.80
CA PRO A 286 -4.17 2.39 1.64
C PRO A 286 -3.03 1.36 1.74
N ASN A 287 -3.37 0.08 1.80
CA ASN A 287 -2.43 -1.00 2.07
C ASN A 287 -1.31 -1.21 1.04
N ALA A 288 -1.50 -0.81 -0.23
CA ALA A 288 -0.44 -0.94 -1.24
C ALA A 288 0.56 0.23 -1.25
N MET A 289 0.48 1.15 -0.28
CA MET A 289 1.43 2.25 -0.15
C MET A 289 2.59 1.89 0.77
N PRO A 290 3.87 2.09 0.36
CA PRO A 290 5.02 1.76 1.21
C PRO A 290 5.02 2.46 2.58
N LEU A 291 4.43 3.66 2.66
CA LEU A 291 4.28 4.35 3.94
C LEU A 291 3.37 3.59 4.90
N THR A 292 2.31 2.97 4.41
CA THR A 292 1.37 2.21 5.23
C THR A 292 2.06 1.05 5.95
N ASP A 293 2.97 0.35 5.28
CA ASP A 293 3.80 -0.68 5.93
C ASP A 293 4.69 -0.08 7.01
N THR A 294 5.35 1.04 6.72
CA THR A 294 6.21 1.73 7.69
C THR A 294 5.44 2.21 8.92
N LEU A 295 4.25 2.80 8.71
CA LEU A 295 3.36 3.21 9.80
C LEU A 295 2.91 2.00 10.60
N SER A 296 2.53 0.91 9.91
CA SER A 296 2.09 -0.32 10.57
C SER A 296 3.18 -0.91 11.46
N ASN A 297 4.41 -0.95 10.97
CA ASN A 297 5.56 -1.42 11.73
C ASN A 297 5.83 -0.57 12.97
N ILE A 298 5.78 0.77 12.87
CA ILE A 298 5.95 1.67 14.03
C ILE A 298 4.86 1.39 15.08
N TYR A 299 3.64 1.14 14.62
CA TYR A 299 2.50 0.86 15.49
C TYR A 299 2.62 -0.48 16.21
N ILE A 300 2.98 -1.54 15.47
CA ILE A 300 3.25 -2.86 16.04
C ILE A 300 4.41 -2.78 17.03
N PHE A 301 5.46 -2.01 16.71
CA PHE A 301 6.59 -1.79 17.61
C PHE A 301 6.18 -1.13 18.94
N GLU A 302 5.23 -0.21 18.93
CA GLU A 302 4.71 0.37 20.17
C GLU A 302 3.82 -0.62 20.92
N TRP A 303 2.89 -1.27 20.20
CA TRP A 303 1.94 -2.21 20.81
C TRP A 303 2.61 -3.43 21.43
N GLN A 304 3.62 -4.00 20.76
CA GLN A 304 4.35 -5.16 21.26
C GLN A 304 5.06 -4.89 22.58
N LYS A 305 5.38 -3.62 22.94
CA LYS A 305 5.96 -3.29 24.24
C LYS A 305 5.06 -3.77 25.39
N LEU A 306 3.75 -3.79 25.20
CA LEU A 306 2.79 -4.32 26.19
C LEU A 306 2.90 -5.84 26.33
N ILE A 307 3.13 -6.54 25.21
CA ILE A 307 3.32 -7.99 25.18
C ILE A 307 4.67 -8.34 25.82
N LEU A 308 5.73 -7.66 25.40
CA LEU A 308 7.10 -7.87 25.87
C LEU A 308 7.26 -7.65 27.38
N LYS A 309 6.46 -6.77 28.00
CA LYS A 309 6.42 -6.62 29.48
C LYS A 309 6.02 -7.90 30.22
N ASN A 310 5.25 -8.76 29.57
CA ASN A 310 4.73 -10.00 30.17
C ASN A 310 5.55 -11.24 29.77
N ILE A 311 6.48 -11.10 28.83
CA ILE A 311 7.36 -12.18 28.39
C ILE A 311 8.60 -12.18 29.29
N LYS A 312 9.08 -13.38 29.67
CA LYS A 312 10.32 -13.52 30.46
C LYS A 312 11.49 -12.84 29.74
N GLN A 313 12.41 -12.27 30.51
CA GLN A 313 13.64 -11.71 29.94
C GLN A 313 14.38 -12.78 29.12
N ASN A 314 14.76 -12.39 27.89
CA ASN A 314 15.53 -13.17 26.92
C ASN A 314 14.77 -14.29 26.18
N GLU A 315 13.45 -14.22 26.07
CA GLU A 315 12.75 -15.03 25.06
C GLU A 315 12.96 -14.48 23.65
N LEU A 316 13.05 -15.36 22.66
CA LEU A 316 13.16 -14.97 21.26
C LEU A 316 11.82 -14.40 20.78
N PHE A 317 11.83 -13.16 20.30
CA PHE A 317 10.66 -12.45 19.79
C PHE A 317 11.01 -11.73 18.48
N GLY A 318 10.09 -11.71 17.51
CA GLY A 318 10.19 -10.87 16.33
C GLY A 318 9.17 -11.14 15.25
#